data_AF-A0AAV8YJW2-F1
#
_entry.id   AF-A0AAV8YJW2-F1
#
_cell.length_a   1.000
_cell.length_b   1.000
_cell.length_c   1.000
_cell.angle_alpha   90.00
_cell.angle_beta   90.00
_cell.angle_gamma   90.00
#
_symmetry.space_group_name_H-M   'P 1'
#
loop_
_entity.id
_entity.type
_entity.pdbx_description
1 polymer ?
#
loop_
_entity_poly.entity_id
_entity_poly.type
_entity_poly.pdbx_seq_one_letter_code
_entity_poly.pdbx_strand_id
1 'polypeptide(L)' 'MVLGFTLEEVIQMAYDDDIDVHEIYTEPPEANILTDEDSGVEDGGGLLNNLSGRQLLPKAELVL' A
#
# COMPACT_ATOMS: atom_id res chain seq x y z
N MET A 1 -17.03 -3.51 -12.26
CA MET A 1 -16.79 -4.64 -11.34
C MET A 1 -15.61 -4.21 -10.51
N VAL A 2 -15.77 -3.97 -9.22
CA VAL A 2 -14.64 -3.58 -8.36
C VAL A 2 -13.94 -4.86 -7.93
N LEU A 3 -12.73 -5.09 -8.41
CA LEU A 3 -11.86 -6.13 -7.89
C LEU A 3 -11.24 -5.58 -6.60
N GLY A 4 -11.51 -6.24 -5.47
CA GLY A 4 -10.91 -5.87 -4.20
C GLY A 4 -9.53 -6.51 -4.09
N PHE A 5 -8.50 -5.69 -4.02
CA PHE A 5 -7.11 -6.11 -3.87
C PHE A 5 -6.56 -5.64 -2.52
N THR A 6 -5.38 -6.13 -2.12
CA THR A 6 -4.60 -5.48 -1.05
C THR A 6 -3.82 -4.30 -1.65
N LEU A 7 -3.40 -3.36 -0.82
CA LEU A 7 -2.57 -2.25 -1.29
C LEU A 7 -1.23 -2.74 -1.89
N GLU A 8 -0.64 -3.80 -1.35
CA GLU A 8 0.56 -4.44 -1.92
C GLU A 8 0.35 -4.85 -3.39
N GLU A 9 -0.72 -5.61 -3.66
CA GLU A 9 -1.03 -6.12 -4.99
C GLU A 9 -1.27 -4.96 -5.97
N VAL A 10 -1.99 -3.92 -5.54
CA VAL A 10 -2.26 -2.76 -6.40
C VAL A 10 -1.01 -1.96 -6.72
N ILE A 11 -0.11 -1.77 -5.75
CA ILE A 11 1.16 -1.11 -6.01
C ILE A 11 1.99 -1.94 -7.00
N GLN A 12 2.07 -3.27 -6.82
CA GLN A 12 2.80 -4.14 -7.75
C GLN A 12 2.21 -4.10 -9.16
N MET A 13 0.89 -4.11 -9.30
CA MET A 13 0.22 -3.97 -10.60
C MET A 13 0.48 -2.60 -11.23
N ALA A 14 0.47 -1.52 -10.45
CA ALA A 14 0.78 -0.18 -10.97
C ALA A 14 2.22 -0.07 -11.49
N TYR A 15 3.16 -0.79 -10.89
CA TYR A 15 4.53 -0.87 -11.40
C TYR A 15 4.67 -1.68 -12.68
N ASP A 16 3.91 -2.76 -12.83
CA ASP A 16 4.03 -3.69 -13.97
C ASP A 16 3.22 -3.23 -15.18
N ASP A 17 2.04 -2.64 -14.96
CA ASP A 17 1.03 -2.32 -15.98
C ASP A 17 0.90 -0.80 -16.28
N ASP A 18 1.78 0.04 -15.71
CA ASP A 18 1.80 1.51 -15.87
C ASP A 18 0.45 2.17 -15.48
N ILE A 19 -0.19 1.66 -14.42
CA ILE A 19 -1.47 2.20 -13.92
C ILE A 19 -1.22 3.55 -13.25
N ASP A 20 -2.05 4.55 -13.55
CA ASP A 20 -1.94 5.85 -12.92
C ASP A 20 -2.28 5.75 -11.42
N VAL A 21 -1.36 6.21 -10.58
CA VAL A 21 -1.50 6.09 -9.11
C VAL A 21 -2.70 6.88 -8.56
N HIS A 22 -3.23 7.87 -9.30
CA HIS A 22 -4.45 8.58 -8.90
C HIS A 22 -5.71 7.74 -9.09
N GLU A 23 -5.62 6.59 -9.77
CA GLU A 23 -6.71 5.65 -9.97
C GLU A 23 -6.78 4.58 -8.86
N ILE A 24 -5.85 4.64 -7.89
CA ILE A 24 -5.76 3.76 -6.73
C ILE A 24 -6.48 4.40 -5.53
N TYR A 25 -7.55 3.76 -5.07
CA TYR A 25 -8.27 4.14 -3.86
C TYR A 25 -8.01 3.11 -2.77
N THR A 26 -7.78 3.53 -1.54
CA THR A 26 -7.54 2.63 -0.41
C THR A 26 -8.48 2.93 0.74
N GLU A 27 -8.93 1.87 1.41
CA GLU A 27 -9.57 2.04 2.71
C GLU A 27 -8.51 2.51 3.72
N PRO A 28 -8.88 3.37 4.68
CA PRO A 28 -7.95 3.75 5.73
C PRO A 28 -7.47 2.49 6.45
N PRO A 29 -6.15 2.35 6.72
CA PRO A 29 -5.64 1.22 7.50
C PRO A 29 -6.28 1.20 8.89
N GLU A 30 -6.20 0.04 9.55
CA GLU A 30 -6.54 -0.04 10.97
C GLU A 30 -5.77 1.03 11.76
N ALA A 31 -6.40 1.57 12.80
CA ALA A 31 -5.84 2.67 13.58
C ALA A 31 -4.39 2.37 13.98
N ASN A 32 -3.49 3.30 13.65
CA ASN A 32 -2.07 3.15 13.95
C ASN A 32 -1.90 2.96 15.46
N ILE A 33 -1.64 1.72 15.87
CA ILE A 33 -1.18 1.47 17.23
C ILE A 33 0.29 1.87 17.23
N LEU A 34 0.62 2.90 18.01
CA LEU A 34 1.98 3.39 18.26
C LEU A 34 2.81 2.28 18.90
N THR A 35 3.23 1.32 18.08
CA THR A 35 4.23 0.32 18.41
C THR A 35 5.56 0.92 17.99
N ASP A 36 6.55 0.82 18.86
CA ASP A 36 7.94 1.27 18.64
C ASP A 36 8.54 0.82 17.28
N GLU A 37 7.96 -0.23 16.70
CA GLU A 37 8.25 -0.79 15.38
C GLU A 37 8.05 0.17 14.17
N ASP A 38 7.21 1.22 14.29
CA ASP A 38 6.92 2.18 13.21
C ASP A 38 7.91 3.37 13.18
N SER A 39 8.85 3.45 14.13
CA SER A 39 9.82 4.55 14.27
C SER A 39 11.25 4.20 13.83
N GLY A 40 11.41 3.15 13.01
CA GLY A 40 12.70 2.71 12.48
C GLY A 40 13.36 3.73 11.54
N VAL A 41 14.69 3.64 11.37
CA VAL A 41 15.41 4.47 10.39
C VAL A 41 15.14 3.93 8.99
N GLU A 42 14.44 4.73 8.19
CA GLU A 42 14.11 4.46 6.79
C GLU A 42 15.38 4.60 5.91
N ASP A 43 16.33 3.67 6.04
CA ASP A 43 17.57 3.69 5.27
C ASP A 43 17.46 2.80 4.02
N GLY A 44 17.20 3.45 2.87
CA GLY A 44 17.64 2.97 1.56
C GLY A 44 16.85 1.84 0.88
N GLY A 45 15.72 1.40 1.43
CA GLY A 45 14.84 0.39 0.82
C GLY A 45 13.86 0.99 -0.20
N GLY A 46 13.59 0.26 -1.29
CA GLY A 46 12.57 0.65 -2.28
C GLY A 46 11.17 0.85 -1.66
N LEU A 47 10.27 1.49 -2.40
CA LEU A 47 8.98 2.07 -1.93
C LEU A 47 8.08 1.18 -1.06
N LEU A 48 8.15 -0.15 -1.18
CA LEU A 48 7.39 -1.10 -0.35
C LEU A 48 8.12 -1.54 0.93
N ASN A 49 9.46 -1.54 0.95
CA ASN A 49 10.23 -1.99 2.12
C ASN A 49 10.18 -0.99 3.28
N ASN A 50 9.72 0.23 3.01
CA ASN A 50 9.49 1.30 3.98
C ASN A 50 8.04 1.31 4.51
N LEU A 51 7.20 0.41 4.02
CA LEU A 51 5.83 0.23 4.51
C LEU A 51 5.79 -1.02 5.38
N SER A 52 5.28 -0.87 6.60
CA SER A 52 4.99 -2.03 7.45
C SER A 52 3.93 -2.91 6.76
N GLY A 53 3.97 -4.22 7.03
CA GLY A 53 2.97 -5.14 6.48
C GLY A 53 1.53 -4.71 6.78
N ARG A 54 1.30 -4.00 7.90
CA ARG A 54 0.00 -3.41 8.25
C ARG A 54 -0.44 -2.28 7.34
N GLN A 55 0.48 -1.49 6.83
CA GLN A 55 0.19 -0.44 5.86
C GLN A 55 -0.12 -1.01 4.47
N LEU A 56 0.31 -2.23 4.17
CA LEU A 56 0.10 -2.92 2.89
C LEU A 56 -1.15 -3.81 2.83
N LEU A 57 -1.68 -4.19 3.99
CA LEU A 57 -2.91 -4.95 4.16
C LEU A 57 -4.24 -4.26 3.83
N PRO A 58 -4.38 -2.91 3.86
CA PRO A 58 -5.66 -2.27 3.57
C PRO A 58 -6.19 -2.68 2.21
N LYS A 59 -7.51 -2.75 2.12
CA LYS A 59 -8.16 -3.01 0.85
C LYS A 59 -7.93 -1.83 -0.08
N ALA A 60 -7.63 -2.14 -1.33
CA ALA A 60 -7.45 -1.19 -2.40
C ALA A 60 -8.38 -1.52 -3.58
N GLU A 61 -8.78 -0.47 -4.28
CA GLU A 61 -9.66 -0.49 -5.44
C GLU A 61 -8.99 0.26 -6.58
N LEU A 62 -9.04 -0.34 -7.78
CA LEU A 62 -8.57 0.26 -9.03
C LEU A 62 -9.75 0.72 -9.86
N VAL A 63 -9.70 1.97 -10.31
CA VAL A 63 -10.63 2.50 -11.31
C VAL A 63 -9.93 2.42 -12.67
N LEU A 64 -10.33 1.45 -13.50
CA LEU A 64 -9.84 1.27 -14.86
C LEU A 64 -10.67 2.04 -15.89
#